data_AF-A0A149USP6-F1
#
_entry.id   AF-A0A149USP6-F1
#
_cell.length_a   1.000
_cell.length_b   1.000
_cell.length_c   1.000
_cell.angle_alpha   90.00
_cell.angle_beta   90.00
_cell.angle_gamma   90.00
#
_symmetry.space_group_name_H-M   'P 1'
#
loop_
_entity.id
_entity.type
_entity.pdbx_description
1 polymer ?
#
loop_
_entity_poly.entity_id
_entity_poly.type
_entity_poly.pdbx_seq_one_letter_code
_entity_poly.pdbx_strand_id
1 'polypeptide(L)' 'MAATVKVSAADGTLYHVACRELGDATQWWRIAQLNGMSDPDLSWLSQPVTLALPSLDQTQTAGIPDYTS' A
#
# COMPACT_ATOMS: atom_id res chain seq x y z
N MET A 1 4.13 11.22 12.32
CA MET A 1 3.75 9.88 12.82
C MET A 1 3.44 9.03 11.60
N ALA A 2 3.98 7.82 11.49
CA ALA A 2 3.57 6.90 10.43
C ALA A 2 2.11 6.53 10.67
N ALA A 3 1.25 6.75 9.68
CA ALA A 3 -0.13 6.27 9.75
C ALA A 3 -0.12 4.74 9.64
N THR A 4 -1.10 4.07 10.23
CA THR A 4 -1.27 2.63 10.09
C THR A 4 -2.70 2.33 9.70
N VAL A 5 -2.89 1.30 8.90
CA VAL A 5 -4.21 0.84 8.46
C VAL A 5 -4.35 -0.64 8.74
N LYS A 6 -5.56 -1.04 9.18
CA LYS A 6 -5.91 -2.44 9.34
C LYS A 6 -6.51 -2.93 8.03
N VAL A 7 -5.87 -3.92 7.42
CA VAL A 7 -6.29 -4.54 6.15
C VAL A 7 -6.61 -6.01 6.36
N SER A 8 -7.45 -6.58 5.52
CA SER A 8 -7.87 -7.97 5.56
C SER A 8 -8.07 -8.50 4.14
N ALA A 9 -8.33 -9.80 4.00
CA ALA A 9 -8.69 -10.39 2.70
C ALA A 9 -9.93 -9.72 2.06
N ALA A 10 -10.80 -9.07 2.85
CA ALA A 10 -11.94 -8.31 2.32
C ALA A 10 -11.54 -7.03 1.56
N ASP A 11 -10.36 -6.46 1.82
CA ASP A 11 -9.84 -5.34 1.04
C ASP A 11 -9.37 -5.80 -0.36
N GLY A 12 -9.14 -7.11 -0.52
CA GLY A 12 -8.77 -7.77 -1.76
C GLY A 12 -7.30 -7.55 -2.12
N THR A 13 -6.91 -6.30 -2.35
CA THR A 13 -5.54 -5.94 -2.75
C THR A 13 -5.08 -4.60 -2.15
N LEU A 14 -3.77 -4.41 -2.08
CA LEU A 14 -3.15 -3.14 -1.68
C LEU A 14 -3.53 -1.98 -2.60
N TYR A 15 -3.97 -2.23 -3.83
CA TYR A 15 -4.50 -1.19 -4.73
C TYR A 15 -5.74 -0.50 -4.13
N HIS A 16 -6.66 -1.27 -3.54
CA HIS A 16 -7.84 -0.72 -2.88
C HIS A 16 -7.46 0.09 -1.64
N VAL A 17 -6.53 -0.44 -0.85
CA VAL A 17 -6.04 0.23 0.36
C VAL A 17 -5.33 1.54 -0.01
N ALA A 18 -4.45 1.52 -1.01
CA ALA A 18 -3.76 2.72 -1.49
C ALA A 18 -4.74 3.76 -2.07
N CYS A 19 -5.75 3.33 -2.83
CA CYS A 19 -6.80 4.22 -3.31
C CYS A 19 -7.58 4.88 -2.15
N ARG A 20 -7.91 4.10 -1.11
CA ARG A 20 -8.69 4.60 0.04
C ARG A 20 -7.88 5.52 0.94
N GLU A 21 -6.64 5.14 1.24
CA GLU A 21 -5.81 5.79 2.26
C GLU A 21 -4.88 6.87 1.66
N LEU A 22 -4.36 6.63 0.45
CA LEU A 22 -3.45 7.55 -0.25
C LEU A 22 -4.15 8.35 -1.36
N GLY A 23 -5.39 8.01 -1.71
CA GLY A 23 -6.11 8.60 -2.84
C GLY A 23 -5.62 8.12 -4.21
N ASP A 24 -4.60 7.27 -4.25
CA ASP A 24 -3.96 6.82 -5.48
C ASP A 24 -3.60 5.33 -5.38
N ALA A 25 -4.30 4.51 -6.15
CA ALA A 25 -4.10 3.07 -6.20
C ALA A 25 -2.69 2.67 -6.66
N THR A 26 -2.02 3.53 -7.44
CA THR A 26 -0.69 3.25 -7.99
C THR A 26 0.39 3.25 -6.91
N GLN A 27 0.12 3.81 -5.72
CA GLN A 27 1.07 3.85 -4.61
C GLN A 27 1.09 2.61 -3.72
N TRP A 28 0.39 1.55 -4.10
CA TRP A 28 0.38 0.28 -3.36
C TRP A 28 1.79 -0.26 -3.07
N TRP A 29 2.73 -0.07 -4.00
CA TRP A 29 4.12 -0.55 -3.87
C TRP A 29 4.86 0.13 -2.72
N ARG A 30 4.51 1.39 -2.39
CA ARG A 30 5.10 2.11 -1.25
C ARG A 30 4.65 1.49 0.07
N ILE A 31 3.38 1.11 0.15
CA ILE A 31 2.83 0.39 1.31
C ILE A 31 3.53 -0.97 1.40
N ALA A 32 3.63 -1.71 0.30
CA ALA A 32 4.26 -3.00 0.27
C ALA A 32 5.73 -2.92 0.73
N GLN A 33 6.53 -2.04 0.12
CA GLN A 33 7.94 -1.83 0.45
C GLN A 33 8.15 -1.43 1.92
N LEU A 34 7.30 -0.54 2.45
CA LEU A 34 7.38 -0.10 3.85
C LEU A 34 7.10 -1.24 4.84
N ASN A 35 6.29 -2.22 4.44
CA ASN A 35 5.94 -3.39 5.25
C ASN A 35 6.75 -4.65 4.89
N GLY A 36 7.74 -4.55 4.00
CA GLY A 36 8.54 -5.69 3.56
C GLY A 36 7.76 -6.71 2.71
N MET A 37 6.70 -6.27 2.04
CA MET A 37 5.89 -7.07 1.14
C MET A 37 6.29 -6.77 -0.31
N SER A 38 6.17 -7.79 -1.17
CA SER A 38 6.38 -7.66 -2.63
C SER A 38 5.07 -7.81 -3.41
N ASP A 39 4.08 -8.45 -2.81
CA ASP A 39 2.82 -8.81 -3.46
C ASP A 39 1.70 -7.85 -3.04
N PRO A 40 0.93 -7.30 -4.00
CA PRO A 40 -0.24 -6.47 -3.72
C PRO A 40 -1.45 -7.28 -3.29
N ASP A 41 -1.46 -8.59 -3.48
CA ASP A 41 -2.59 -9.43 -3.11
C ASP A 41 -2.73 -9.52 -1.59
N LEU A 42 -3.96 -9.37 -1.08
CA LEU A 42 -4.28 -9.53 0.34
C LEU A 42 -5.23 -10.72 0.57
N SER A 43 -5.66 -11.40 -0.49
CA SER A 43 -6.64 -12.49 -0.42
C SER A 43 -6.12 -13.69 0.38
N TRP A 44 -4.80 -13.86 0.46
CA TRP A 44 -4.13 -14.89 1.26
C TRP A 44 -4.18 -14.63 2.77
N LEU A 45 -4.60 -13.43 3.22
CA LEU A 45 -4.65 -13.10 4.64
C LEU A 45 -5.78 -13.85 5.36
N SER A 46 -5.43 -14.80 6.22
CA SER A 46 -6.39 -15.51 7.08
C SER A 46 -6.98 -14.63 8.19
N GLN A 47 -6.31 -13.54 8.53
CA GLN A 47 -6.72 -12.62 9.59
C GLN A 47 -6.32 -11.18 9.25
N PRO A 48 -7.04 -10.16 9.76
CA PRO A 48 -6.68 -8.78 9.51
C PRO A 48 -5.30 -8.43 10.06
N VAL A 49 -4.46 -7.80 9.24
CA VAL A 49 -3.10 -7.34 9.60
C VAL A 49 -3.05 -5.82 9.63
N THR A 50 -2.14 -5.27 10.43
CA THR A 50 -1.91 -3.82 10.48
C THR A 50 -0.69 -3.50 9.63
N LEU A 51 -0.86 -2.66 8.62
CA LEU A 51 0.21 -2.20 7.74
C LEU A 51 0.54 -0.74 8.04
N ALA A 52 1.83 -0.41 8.00
CA ALA A 52 2.30 0.95 8.00
C ALA A 52 1.98 1.62 6.66
N LEU A 53 1.48 2.85 6.70
CA LEU A 53 1.25 3.68 5.53
C LEU A 53 2.38 4.70 5.39
N PRO A 54 2.89 4.90 4.17
CA PRO A 54 3.79 6.00 3.89
C PRO A 54 3.05 7.33 4.02
N SER A 55 3.81 8.41 4.20
CA SER A 55 3.27 9.75 4.07
C SER A 55 2.60 9.92 2.70
N LEU A 56 1.41 10.50 2.69
CA LEU A 56 0.75 10.98 1.48
C LEU A 56 1.73 11.84 0.68
N ASP A 57 2.05 11.39 -0.53
CA ASP A 57 2.98 12.08 -1.41
C ASP A 57 2.35 12.14 -2.79
N GLN A 58 1.75 13.29 -3.11
CA GLN A 58 1.04 13.48 -4.38
C GLN A 58 1.98 13.59 -5.58
N THR A 59 3.31 13.54 -5.37
CA THR A 59 4.29 13.55 -6.47
C THR A 59 4.62 12.14 -6.95
N GLN A 60 4.32 11.11 -6.16
CA GLN A 60 4.65 9.71 -6.42
C GLN A 60 3.48 8.96 -7.11
N THR A 61 2.87 9.54 -8.14
CA THR A 61 1.69 8.94 -8.84
C THR A 61 2.07 8.05 -10.02
N ALA A 62 3.37 7.84 -10.25
CA ALA A 62 3.87 7.09 -11.41
C ALA A 62 3.60 5.58 -11.33
N GLY A 63 3.24 5.06 -10.15
CA GLY A 63 3.05 3.63 -9.93
C GLY A 63 4.32 2.79 -9.93
N ILE A 64 5.48 3.43 -10.02
CA ILE A 64 6.80 2.82 -9.97
C ILE A 64 7.75 3.73 -9.17
N PRO A 65 8.72 3.16 -8.42
CA PRO A 65 9.79 3.96 -7.84
C PRO A 65 10.55 4.67 -8.97
N ASP A 66 10.84 5.95 -8.76
CA ASP A 66 11.63 6.75 -9.69
C ASP A 66 13.01 6.09 -9.86
N TYR A 67 13.22 5.40 -10.99
CA TYR A 67 14.51 4.86 -11.35
C TYR A 67 15.37 6.02 -11.88
N THR A 68 15.90 6.85 -10.99
CA THR A 68 17.03 7.71 -11.37
C THR A 68 18.22 6.81 -11.68
N SER A 69 18.56 6.71 -12.97
CA SER A 69 19.81 6.08 -13.46
C SER A 69 21.04 6.93 -13.15
#